data_AF-A0A926B4B7-F1
#
_entry.id   AF-A0A926B4B7-F1
#
_cell.length_a   1.000
_cell.length_b   1.000
_cell.length_c   1.000
_cell.angle_alpha   90.00
_cell.angle_beta   90.00
_cell.angle_gamma   90.00
#
_symmetry.space_group_name_H-M   'P 1'
#
loop_
_entity.id
_entity.type
_entity.pdbx_description
1 polymer ?
#
loop_
_entity_poly.entity_id
_entity_poly.type
_entity_poly.pdbx_seq_one_letter_code
_entity_poly.pdbx_strand_id
1 'polypeptide(L)'
;MIGLQKASNDFVTAYNKKDAAAIAALFTEDGEMADVTGKELTSGREEIKARYEDVFADSSMAMAIEVSSVRLVAPNLAIEDGTAHITPLGDEKAPPRSTTYTAVLTKTADGAWRIASTRDLKDVTDAAGNLADLAEVIKGEWTSRTKDGVEFDLAFGWDASGKFLSGEMLSSVADAPPQPGTIRIAWDAGRESIVSWMFDAAGGSNFGIWTPTEDGWQIRSEGTTADGESRTATQKLSTDGKDTLIWKITDKVVDGETEPDTTLRIVRQAPEAAAE
;
A
#
# COMPACT_ATOMS: atom_id res chain seq x y z
N MET A 1 19.02 10.47 -14.23
CA MET A 1 18.43 9.59 -13.19
C MET A 1 18.37 8.12 -13.58
N ILE A 2 18.32 7.75 -14.88
CA ILE A 2 18.16 6.36 -15.38
C ILE A 2 19.20 5.34 -14.84
N GLY A 3 20.40 5.78 -14.43
CA GLY A 3 21.45 4.87 -13.93
C GLY A 3 21.39 4.53 -12.44
N LEU A 4 20.67 5.30 -11.60
CA LEU A 4 20.71 5.11 -10.14
C LEU A 4 19.73 4.03 -9.67
N GLN A 5 18.51 4.02 -10.22
CA GLN A 5 17.54 2.92 -10.03
C GLN A 5 17.95 1.63 -10.76
N LYS A 6 19.04 1.65 -11.55
CA LYS A 6 19.53 0.44 -12.19
C LYS A 6 20.03 -0.58 -11.17
N ALA A 7 20.67 -0.12 -10.09
CA ALA A 7 21.21 -1.01 -9.05
C ALA A 7 20.09 -1.81 -8.37
N SER A 8 19.00 -1.15 -7.96
CA SER A 8 17.82 -1.80 -7.36
C SER A 8 17.11 -2.74 -8.35
N ASN A 9 16.93 -2.34 -9.61
CA ASN A 9 16.34 -3.19 -10.65
C ASN A 9 17.18 -4.45 -10.96
N ASP A 10 18.51 -4.29 -11.04
CA ASP A 10 19.43 -5.40 -11.23
C ASP A 10 19.41 -6.33 -10.01
N PHE A 11 19.30 -5.77 -8.80
CA PHE A 11 19.21 -6.53 -7.56
C PHE A 11 17.96 -7.41 -7.52
N VAL A 12 16.79 -6.83 -7.80
CA VAL A 12 15.52 -7.57 -7.91
C VAL A 12 15.63 -8.67 -8.96
N THR A 13 16.22 -8.37 -10.12
CA THR A 13 16.42 -9.35 -11.20
C THR A 13 17.31 -10.51 -10.76
N ALA A 14 18.44 -10.22 -10.10
CA ALA A 14 19.36 -11.24 -9.59
C ALA A 14 18.72 -12.08 -8.49
N TYR A 15 18.01 -11.45 -7.54
CA TYR A 15 17.30 -12.15 -6.48
C TYR A 15 16.24 -13.11 -7.02
N ASN A 16 15.40 -12.64 -7.95
CA ASN A 16 14.33 -13.47 -8.51
C ASN A 16 14.86 -14.59 -9.42
N LYS A 17 16.08 -14.43 -9.96
CA LYS A 17 16.81 -15.50 -10.68
C LYS A 17 17.60 -16.42 -9.75
N LYS A 18 17.60 -16.17 -8.43
CA LYS A 18 18.40 -16.90 -7.45
C LYS A 18 19.91 -16.86 -7.75
N ASP A 19 20.37 -15.75 -8.30
CA ASP A 19 21.76 -15.56 -8.72
C ASP A 19 22.54 -14.79 -7.65
N ALA A 20 23.05 -15.53 -6.66
CA ALA A 20 23.83 -14.96 -5.55
C ALA A 20 25.13 -14.29 -6.04
N ALA A 21 25.75 -14.80 -7.11
CA ALA A 21 26.95 -14.21 -7.69
C ALA A 21 26.65 -12.86 -8.34
N ALA A 22 25.52 -12.74 -9.04
CA ALA A 22 25.07 -11.48 -9.60
C ALA A 22 24.72 -10.46 -8.50
N ILE A 23 24.07 -10.88 -7.41
CA ILE A 23 23.84 -9.97 -6.25
C ILE A 23 25.17 -9.45 -5.72
N ALA A 24 26.13 -10.32 -5.42
CA ALA A 24 27.42 -9.90 -4.89
C ALA A 24 28.16 -8.93 -5.83
N ALA A 25 28.02 -9.10 -7.15
CA ALA A 25 28.65 -8.20 -8.13
C ALA A 25 28.07 -6.77 -8.15
N LEU A 26 26.86 -6.56 -7.60
CA LEU A 26 26.24 -5.24 -7.44
C LEU A 26 26.83 -4.43 -6.29
N PHE A 27 27.51 -5.08 -5.34
CA PHE A 27 28.22 -4.41 -4.26
C PHE A 27 29.61 -3.97 -4.69
N THR A 28 30.18 -2.97 -4.01
CA THR A 28 31.62 -2.71 -4.06
C THR A 28 32.40 -3.91 -3.51
N GLU A 29 33.72 -3.95 -3.71
CA GLU A 29 34.56 -5.04 -3.20
C GLU A 29 34.41 -5.21 -1.67
N ASP A 30 34.46 -4.09 -0.95
CA ASP A 30 34.26 -4.00 0.50
C ASP A 30 32.81 -3.61 0.87
N GLY A 31 31.84 -3.87 -0.02
CA GLY A 31 30.45 -3.52 0.23
C GLY A 31 29.89 -4.28 1.42
N GLU A 32 28.98 -3.66 2.17
CA GLU A 32 28.40 -4.26 3.37
C GLU A 32 26.87 -4.22 3.36
N MET A 33 26.27 -5.12 4.12
CA MET A 33 24.84 -5.07 4.44
C MET A 33 24.62 -5.37 5.92
N ALA A 34 23.71 -4.61 6.54
CA ALA A 34 23.35 -4.79 7.94
C ALA A 34 21.84 -4.92 8.15
N ASP A 35 21.47 -5.71 9.15
CA ASP A 35 20.09 -5.88 9.59
C ASP A 35 19.55 -4.64 10.34
N VAL A 36 18.25 -4.66 10.66
CA VAL A 36 17.55 -3.61 11.40
C VAL A 36 18.23 -3.26 12.74
N THR A 37 18.86 -4.23 13.39
CA THR A 37 19.52 -4.01 14.69
C THR A 37 20.98 -3.59 14.56
N GLY A 38 21.56 -3.66 13.34
CA GLY A 38 22.98 -3.43 13.06
C GLY A 38 23.90 -4.46 13.71
N LYS A 39 23.37 -5.59 14.20
CA LYS A 39 24.15 -6.64 14.88
C LYS A 39 24.64 -7.69 13.90
N GLU A 40 23.87 -7.96 12.85
CA GLU A 40 24.32 -8.81 11.76
C GLU A 40 24.88 -7.91 10.67
N LEU A 41 26.19 -7.96 10.51
CA LEU A 41 26.91 -7.31 9.43
C LEU A 41 27.48 -8.40 8.51
N THR A 42 27.20 -8.31 7.22
CA THR A 42 27.81 -9.14 6.19
C THR A 42 28.67 -8.22 5.33
N SER A 43 29.97 -8.51 5.23
CA SER A 43 30.96 -7.59 4.67
C SER A 43 31.77 -8.26 3.56
N GLY A 44 31.88 -7.55 2.44
CA GLY A 44 32.58 -8.03 1.25
C GLY A 44 31.73 -8.96 0.40
N ARG A 45 32.07 -9.00 -0.89
CA ARG A 45 31.31 -9.77 -1.90
C ARG A 45 31.24 -11.27 -1.61
N GLU A 46 32.26 -11.83 -0.99
CA GLU A 46 32.32 -13.26 -0.68
C GLU A 46 31.28 -13.65 0.37
N GLU A 47 31.21 -12.90 1.48
CA GLU A 47 30.22 -13.15 2.53
C GLU A 47 28.79 -12.85 2.04
N ILE A 48 28.61 -11.79 1.24
CA ILE A 48 27.31 -11.46 0.64
C ILE A 48 26.85 -12.58 -0.29
N LYS A 49 27.74 -13.14 -1.12
CA LYS A 49 27.43 -14.28 -1.98
C LYS A 49 27.01 -15.49 -1.14
N ALA A 50 27.78 -15.84 -0.11
CA ALA A 50 27.46 -16.97 0.77
C ALA A 50 26.10 -16.80 1.46
N ARG A 51 25.81 -15.61 2.00
CA ARG A 51 24.51 -15.27 2.59
C ARG A 51 23.35 -15.51 1.61
N TYR A 52 23.50 -15.09 0.36
CA TYR A 52 22.44 -15.29 -0.63
C TYR A 52 22.35 -16.72 -1.16
N GLU A 53 23.46 -17.46 -1.20
CA GLU A 53 23.42 -18.91 -1.47
C GLU A 53 22.60 -19.65 -0.39
N ASP A 54 22.78 -19.30 0.89
CA ASP A 54 21.98 -19.85 1.99
C ASP A 54 20.50 -19.45 1.88
N VAL A 55 20.21 -18.17 1.59
CA VAL A 55 18.84 -17.69 1.35
C VAL A 55 18.19 -18.47 0.20
N PHE A 56 18.94 -18.78 -0.86
CA PHE A 56 18.40 -19.44 -2.04
C PHE A 56 18.32 -20.96 -1.94
N ALA A 57 18.99 -21.59 -0.99
CA ALA A 57 18.98 -23.05 -0.80
C ALA A 57 17.57 -23.60 -0.52
N ASP A 58 16.75 -22.88 0.26
CA ASP A 58 15.40 -23.30 0.65
C ASP A 58 14.30 -22.28 0.27
N SER A 59 14.63 -21.21 -0.46
CA SER A 59 13.62 -20.16 -0.74
C SER A 59 12.76 -20.40 -1.96
N SER A 60 11.48 -20.59 -1.71
CA SER A 60 10.40 -20.21 -2.61
C SER A 60 10.01 -18.76 -2.28
N MET A 61 10.86 -17.78 -2.57
CA MET A 61 10.56 -16.36 -2.28
C MET A 61 10.83 -15.48 -3.51
N ALA A 62 9.96 -14.51 -3.79
CA ALA A 62 10.17 -13.45 -4.76
C ALA A 62 10.46 -12.13 -4.02
N MET A 63 11.23 -11.26 -4.65
CA MET A 63 11.51 -9.92 -4.18
C MET A 63 10.94 -8.87 -5.14
N ALA A 64 10.44 -7.78 -4.56
CA ALA A 64 10.23 -6.51 -5.24
C ALA A 64 10.89 -5.38 -4.42
N ILE A 65 11.24 -4.29 -5.08
CA ILE A 65 11.76 -3.08 -4.44
C ILE A 65 10.95 -1.89 -4.95
N GLU A 66 10.43 -1.10 -4.02
CA GLU A 66 9.86 0.22 -4.28
C GLU A 66 10.88 1.28 -3.87
N VAL A 67 11.43 2.01 -4.85
CA VAL A 67 12.38 3.10 -4.59
C VAL A 67 11.62 4.37 -4.24
N SER A 68 11.69 4.82 -2.99
CA SER A 68 11.00 6.03 -2.52
C SER A 68 11.75 7.31 -2.90
N SER A 69 13.08 7.32 -2.79
CA SER A 69 13.87 8.49 -3.18
C SER A 69 15.30 8.14 -3.57
N VAL A 70 15.89 8.96 -4.44
CA VAL A 70 17.32 8.90 -4.76
C VAL A 70 17.89 10.30 -4.72
N ARG A 71 18.95 10.50 -3.95
CA ARG A 71 19.62 11.78 -3.78
C ARG A 71 21.11 11.66 -4.11
N LEU A 72 21.56 12.42 -5.10
CA LEU A 72 22.99 12.55 -5.39
C LEU A 72 23.60 13.51 -4.37
N VAL A 73 24.44 13.00 -3.48
CA VAL A 73 25.07 13.78 -2.38
C VAL A 73 26.48 14.27 -2.74
N ALA A 74 27.13 13.62 -3.70
CA ALA A 74 28.38 14.05 -4.33
C ALA A 74 28.49 13.47 -5.75
N PRO A 75 29.45 13.90 -6.62
CA PRO A 75 29.53 13.45 -8.01
C PRO A 75 29.52 11.91 -8.21
N ASN A 76 30.09 11.17 -7.26
CA ASN A 76 30.21 9.71 -7.30
C ASN A 76 29.51 9.02 -6.11
N LEU A 77 28.61 9.72 -5.41
CA LEU A 77 27.95 9.22 -4.21
C LEU A 77 26.47 9.58 -4.23
N ALA A 78 25.61 8.58 -4.09
CA ALA A 78 24.18 8.75 -3.97
C ALA A 78 23.64 7.95 -2.78
N ILE A 79 22.50 8.39 -2.27
CA ILE A 79 21.73 7.70 -1.24
C ILE A 79 20.39 7.36 -1.87
N GLU A 80 20.00 6.09 -1.80
CA GLU A 80 18.69 5.58 -2.17
C GLU A 80 17.96 5.17 -0.89
N ASP A 81 16.69 5.58 -0.76
CA ASP A 81 15.78 5.13 0.29
C ASP A 81 14.60 4.41 -0.38
N GLY A 82 14.17 3.29 0.17
CA GLY A 82 13.10 2.49 -0.40
C GLY A 82 12.53 1.44 0.55
N THR A 83 11.66 0.61 0.00
CA THR A 83 11.04 -0.54 0.67
C THR A 83 11.32 -1.81 -0.12
N ALA A 84 11.83 -2.84 0.55
CA ALA A 84 12.00 -4.19 -0.02
C ALA A 84 10.83 -5.06 0.42
N HIS A 85 10.24 -5.80 -0.52
CA HIS A 85 9.11 -6.71 -0.32
C HIS A 85 9.55 -8.14 -0.65
N ILE A 86 9.34 -9.08 0.26
CA ILE A 86 9.63 -10.51 0.09
C ILE A 86 8.32 -11.30 0.17
N THR A 87 7.97 -11.99 -0.90
CA THR A 87 6.73 -12.77 -1.01
C THR A 87 7.04 -14.27 -1.13
N PRO A 88 6.42 -15.15 -0.35
CA PRO A 88 6.48 -16.59 -0.59
C PRO A 88 5.91 -17.00 -1.96
N LEU A 89 6.73 -17.62 -2.80
CA LEU A 89 6.33 -18.38 -3.97
C LEU A 89 5.64 -19.68 -3.52
N GLY A 90 4.48 -19.97 -4.10
CA GLY A 90 3.67 -21.16 -3.79
C GLY A 90 2.46 -20.88 -2.91
N ASP A 91 2.36 -19.68 -2.32
CA ASP A 91 1.15 -19.20 -1.64
C ASP A 91 0.86 -17.76 -2.12
N GLU A 92 0.09 -17.64 -3.20
CA GLU A 92 -0.25 -16.36 -3.83
C GLU A 92 -1.02 -15.40 -2.91
N LYS A 93 -1.48 -15.87 -1.74
CA LYS A 93 -2.21 -15.06 -0.76
C LYS A 93 -1.34 -14.61 0.41
N ALA A 94 -0.14 -15.16 0.55
CA ALA A 94 0.75 -14.77 1.64
C ALA A 94 1.20 -13.31 1.45
N PRO A 95 0.91 -12.40 2.41
CA PRO A 95 1.28 -11.00 2.27
C PRO A 95 2.80 -10.84 2.25
N PRO A 96 3.34 -9.88 1.47
CA PRO A 96 4.78 -9.65 1.42
C PRO A 96 5.30 -9.18 2.78
N ARG A 97 6.39 -9.79 3.23
CA ARG A 97 7.21 -9.19 4.30
C ARG A 97 7.89 -7.95 3.74
N SER A 98 7.73 -6.83 4.42
CA SER A 98 8.14 -5.53 3.90
C SER A 98 9.08 -4.85 4.89
N THR A 99 10.21 -4.35 4.41
CA THR A 99 11.22 -3.69 5.24
C THR A 99 11.72 -2.44 4.54
N THR A 100 11.72 -1.30 5.24
CA THR A 100 12.35 -0.09 4.70
C THR A 100 13.86 -0.18 4.78
N TYR A 101 14.56 0.37 3.80
CA TYR A 101 16.02 0.35 3.73
C TYR A 101 16.59 1.68 3.26
N THR A 102 17.87 1.89 3.55
CA THR A 102 18.73 2.89 2.90
C THR A 102 19.91 2.19 2.26
N ALA A 103 20.22 2.55 1.01
CA ALA A 103 21.41 2.11 0.29
C ALA A 103 22.31 3.30 -0.07
N VAL A 104 23.61 3.16 0.21
CA VAL A 104 24.65 4.08 -0.24
C VAL A 104 25.25 3.54 -1.52
N LEU A 105 25.10 4.29 -2.61
CA LEU A 105 25.58 3.93 -3.93
C LEU A 105 26.83 4.75 -4.27
N THR A 106 27.88 4.08 -4.74
CA THR A 106 29.10 4.71 -5.22
C THR A 106 29.31 4.44 -6.69
N LYS A 107 29.71 5.47 -7.44
CA LYS A 107 30.11 5.30 -8.83
C LYS A 107 31.57 4.85 -8.87
N THR A 108 31.76 3.60 -9.26
CA THR A 108 33.08 2.96 -9.33
C THR A 108 33.83 3.34 -10.61
N ALA A 109 35.13 2.99 -10.68
CA ALA A 109 36.04 3.44 -11.75
C ALA A 109 35.63 3.00 -13.17
N ASP A 110 34.89 1.88 -13.29
CA ASP A 110 34.30 1.41 -14.55
C ASP A 110 33.02 2.16 -14.95
N GLY A 111 32.63 3.17 -14.17
CA GLY A 111 31.45 4.00 -14.39
C GLY A 111 30.14 3.39 -13.89
N ALA A 112 30.15 2.18 -13.33
CA ALA A 112 28.97 1.54 -12.76
C ALA A 112 28.68 2.07 -11.34
N TRP A 113 27.39 2.20 -11.02
CA TRP A 113 26.93 2.43 -9.66
C TRP A 113 26.87 1.10 -8.93
N ARG A 114 27.51 1.02 -7.77
CA ARG A 114 27.54 -0.17 -6.92
C ARG A 114 27.18 0.19 -5.50
N ILE A 115 26.60 -0.77 -4.81
CA ILE A 115 26.16 -0.65 -3.42
C ILE A 115 27.40 -0.72 -2.53
N ALA A 116 27.70 0.38 -1.83
CA ALA A 116 28.76 0.41 -0.83
C ALA A 116 28.24 -0.06 0.55
N SER A 117 26.99 0.27 0.88
CA SER A 117 26.36 -0.17 2.13
C SER A 117 24.85 -0.23 1.95
N THR A 118 24.19 -1.25 2.51
CA THR A 118 22.74 -1.26 2.74
C THR A 118 22.44 -1.46 4.21
N ARG A 119 21.39 -0.80 4.69
CA ARG A 119 20.86 -1.03 6.03
C ARG A 119 19.36 -1.19 5.95
N ASP A 120 18.88 -2.29 6.50
CA ASP A 120 17.48 -2.43 6.85
C ASP A 120 17.20 -1.48 8.04
N LEU A 121 16.06 -0.80 8.02
CA LEU A 121 15.72 0.22 9.00
C LEU A 121 14.54 -0.20 9.87
N LYS A 122 13.43 -0.62 9.26
CA LYS A 122 12.21 -0.95 9.98
C LYS A 122 11.43 -2.04 9.25
N ASP A 123 11.05 -3.07 10.00
CA ASP A 123 10.04 -4.02 9.57
C ASP A 123 8.67 -3.31 9.50
N VAL A 124 8.13 -3.24 8.30
CA VAL A 124 6.81 -2.69 7.96
C VAL A 124 5.87 -3.78 7.42
N THR A 125 6.14 -5.05 7.75
CA THR A 125 5.31 -6.24 7.48
C THR A 125 3.95 -6.21 8.21
N ASP A 126 3.63 -5.12 8.93
CA ASP A 126 2.39 -5.02 9.70
C ASP A 126 1.20 -4.49 8.87
N ALA A 127 0.06 -4.26 9.54
CA ALA A 127 -1.18 -3.79 8.91
C ALA A 127 -0.99 -2.59 7.98
N ALA A 128 0.04 -1.76 8.20
CA ALA A 128 0.37 -0.64 7.33
C ALA A 128 0.81 -1.08 5.93
N GLY A 129 1.65 -2.13 5.82
CA GLY A 129 2.07 -2.69 4.54
C GLY A 129 0.90 -3.33 3.79
N ASN A 130 0.04 -4.07 4.51
CA ASN A 130 -1.15 -4.69 3.93
C ASN A 130 -2.22 -3.68 3.48
N LEU A 131 -2.15 -2.44 3.95
CA LEU A 131 -3.04 -1.35 3.58
C LEU A 131 -2.40 -0.37 2.59
N ALA A 132 -1.12 -0.53 2.22
CA ALA A 132 -0.35 0.48 1.50
C ALA A 132 -0.95 0.80 0.12
N ASP A 133 -1.23 -0.22 -0.69
CA ASP A 133 -1.82 -0.07 -2.03
C ASP A 133 -3.19 0.62 -1.97
N LEU A 134 -4.02 0.23 -0.99
CA LEU A 134 -5.31 0.88 -0.77
C LEU A 134 -5.11 2.33 -0.33
N ALA A 135 -4.20 2.60 0.60
CA ALA A 135 -3.90 3.92 1.12
C ALA A 135 -3.43 4.88 0.02
N GLU A 136 -2.59 4.42 -0.90
CA GLU A 136 -2.14 5.23 -2.04
C GLU A 136 -3.32 5.74 -2.87
N VAL A 137 -4.33 4.88 -3.06
CA VAL A 137 -5.51 5.19 -3.84
C VAL A 137 -6.48 6.10 -3.09
N ILE A 138 -6.80 5.81 -1.83
CA ILE A 138 -7.95 6.44 -1.15
C ILE A 138 -7.59 7.62 -0.26
N LYS A 139 -6.32 7.83 0.12
CA LYS A 139 -5.96 8.96 0.99
C LYS A 139 -6.28 10.31 0.35
N GLY A 140 -6.63 11.25 1.22
CA GLY A 140 -6.97 12.63 0.87
C GLY A 140 -8.47 12.89 0.98
N GLU A 141 -8.86 14.03 0.44
CA GLU A 141 -10.22 14.56 0.48
C GLU A 141 -10.89 14.35 -0.87
N TRP A 142 -12.15 13.93 -0.82
CA TRP A 142 -12.92 13.49 -1.95
C TRP A 142 -14.36 13.95 -1.82
N THR A 143 -14.99 14.24 -2.96
CA THR A 143 -16.39 14.64 -3.00
C THR A 143 -17.12 13.94 -4.14
N SER A 144 -18.42 13.72 -3.99
CA SER A 144 -19.30 13.19 -5.02
C SER A 144 -20.69 13.80 -4.89
N ARG A 145 -21.36 13.99 -6.03
CA ARG A 145 -22.77 14.40 -6.08
C ARG A 145 -23.54 13.44 -6.97
N THR A 146 -24.62 12.87 -6.45
CA THR A 146 -25.52 12.00 -7.21
C THR A 146 -26.51 12.83 -8.03
N LYS A 147 -27.15 12.21 -9.02
CA LYS A 147 -28.20 12.87 -9.83
C LYS A 147 -29.40 13.28 -8.99
N ASP A 148 -29.65 12.56 -7.91
CA ASP A 148 -30.78 12.78 -7.01
C ASP A 148 -30.49 13.86 -5.95
N GLY A 149 -29.34 14.54 -6.07
CA GLY A 149 -28.97 15.69 -5.23
C GLY A 149 -28.31 15.35 -3.90
N VAL A 150 -27.88 14.09 -3.71
CA VAL A 150 -27.11 13.68 -2.53
C VAL A 150 -25.63 14.01 -2.76
N GLU A 151 -25.03 14.73 -1.81
CA GLU A 151 -23.61 15.00 -1.75
C GLU A 151 -22.93 14.12 -0.72
N PHE A 152 -21.71 13.68 -1.03
CA PHE A 152 -20.84 12.91 -0.15
C PHE A 152 -19.47 13.55 -0.13
N ASP A 153 -19.03 13.98 1.04
CA ASP A 153 -17.64 14.35 1.28
C ASP A 153 -16.96 13.26 2.11
N LEU A 154 -15.75 12.89 1.72
CA LEU A 154 -14.97 11.81 2.30
C LEU A 154 -13.54 12.28 2.51
N ALA A 155 -13.00 12.06 3.70
CA ALA A 155 -11.60 12.33 4.00
C ALA A 155 -10.97 11.08 4.58
N PHE A 156 -9.89 10.59 3.98
CA PHE A 156 -9.16 9.41 4.46
C PHE A 156 -7.71 9.75 4.78
N GLY A 157 -7.21 9.20 5.88
CA GLY A 157 -5.83 9.33 6.30
C GLY A 157 -5.39 8.18 7.18
N TRP A 158 -4.09 8.08 7.40
CA TRP A 158 -3.56 7.20 8.44
C TRP A 158 -3.99 7.69 9.80
N ASP A 159 -4.40 6.78 10.66
CA ASP A 159 -4.57 7.10 12.08
C ASP A 159 -3.21 7.30 12.76
N ALA A 160 -3.22 7.84 13.98
CA ALA A 160 -2.00 8.15 14.72
C ALA A 160 -1.10 6.92 14.98
N SER A 161 -1.64 5.70 14.93
CA SER A 161 -0.88 4.47 15.10
C SER A 161 -0.18 4.00 13.82
N GLY A 162 -0.65 4.49 12.65
CA GLY A 162 -0.21 4.03 11.34
C GLY A 162 -0.69 2.62 10.99
N LYS A 163 -1.53 1.98 11.81
CA LYS A 163 -2.01 0.60 11.58
C LYS A 163 -3.40 0.55 10.95
N PHE A 164 -4.08 1.69 10.87
CA PHE A 164 -5.43 1.82 10.36
C PHE A 164 -5.50 3.02 9.42
N LEU A 165 -6.31 2.89 8.37
CA LEU A 165 -6.82 4.07 7.67
C LEU A 165 -8.12 4.47 8.36
N SER A 166 -8.20 5.72 8.77
CA SER A 166 -9.42 6.34 9.28
C SER A 166 -10.04 7.17 8.17
N GLY A 167 -11.37 7.09 8.07
CA GLY A 167 -12.17 7.91 7.18
C GLY A 167 -13.21 8.69 7.96
N GLU A 168 -13.46 9.92 7.53
CA GLU A 168 -14.64 10.69 7.89
C GLU A 168 -15.51 10.85 6.65
N MET A 169 -16.82 10.81 6.86
CA MET A 169 -17.83 10.97 5.82
C MET A 169 -18.83 12.03 6.24
N LEU A 170 -19.28 12.84 5.30
CA LEU A 170 -20.42 13.72 5.47
C LEU A 170 -21.36 13.52 4.29
N SER A 171 -22.61 13.14 4.57
CA SER A 171 -23.66 13.05 3.55
C SER A 171 -24.65 14.19 3.70
N SER A 172 -24.97 14.87 2.60
CA SER A 172 -25.81 16.08 2.60
C SER A 172 -26.88 16.00 1.52
N VAL A 173 -28.09 16.45 1.86
CA VAL A 173 -29.23 16.64 0.93
C VAL A 173 -29.90 17.98 1.24
N ALA A 174 -30.53 18.61 0.25
CA ALA A 174 -30.99 20.00 0.34
C ALA A 174 -31.90 20.32 1.54
N ASP A 175 -32.77 19.37 1.91
CA ASP A 175 -33.83 19.57 2.91
C ASP A 175 -33.62 18.77 4.21
N ALA A 176 -32.40 18.30 4.48
CA ALA A 176 -32.09 17.60 5.74
C ALA A 176 -30.71 18.02 6.30
N PRO A 177 -30.53 17.98 7.63
CA PRO A 177 -29.21 18.20 8.24
C PRO A 177 -28.18 17.20 7.71
N PRO A 178 -26.94 17.64 7.43
CA PRO A 178 -25.85 16.74 7.05
C PRO A 178 -25.66 15.62 8.08
N GLN A 179 -25.49 14.39 7.59
CA GLN A 179 -25.29 13.21 8.43
C GLN A 179 -23.82 12.79 8.36
N PRO A 180 -23.05 12.96 9.46
CA PRO A 180 -21.67 12.50 9.51
C PRO A 180 -21.60 10.98 9.69
N GLY A 181 -20.47 10.41 9.28
CA GLY A 181 -20.13 9.02 9.49
C GLY A 181 -18.63 8.85 9.70
N THR A 182 -18.27 7.75 10.35
CA THR A 182 -16.87 7.37 10.57
C THR A 182 -16.59 6.04 9.89
N ILE A 183 -15.41 5.92 9.32
CA ILE A 183 -14.93 4.73 8.64
C ILE A 183 -13.60 4.34 9.28
N ARG A 184 -13.40 3.05 9.52
CA ARG A 184 -12.13 2.50 9.95
C ARG A 184 -11.78 1.28 9.12
N ILE A 185 -10.60 1.29 8.52
CA ILE A 185 -10.11 0.24 7.64
C ILE A 185 -8.84 -0.35 8.27
N ALA A 186 -8.78 -1.68 8.33
CA ALA A 186 -7.74 -2.42 9.01
C ALA A 186 -7.35 -3.67 8.20
N TRP A 187 -6.15 -4.19 8.47
CA TRP A 187 -5.83 -5.57 8.14
C TRP A 187 -6.38 -6.51 9.22
N ASP A 188 -7.18 -7.50 8.83
CA ASP A 188 -7.60 -8.60 9.71
C ASP A 188 -6.71 -9.81 9.43
N ALA A 189 -5.78 -10.08 10.34
CA ALA A 189 -4.83 -11.19 10.21
C ALA A 189 -5.49 -12.57 10.30
N GLY A 190 -6.64 -12.71 10.96
CA GLY A 190 -7.35 -13.99 11.04
C GLY A 190 -8.09 -14.33 9.73
N ARG A 191 -8.48 -13.30 8.98
CA ARG A 191 -9.11 -13.44 7.66
C ARG A 191 -8.13 -13.34 6.50
N GLU A 192 -6.91 -12.87 6.77
CA GLU A 192 -5.93 -12.50 5.74
C GLU A 192 -6.56 -11.56 4.69
N SER A 193 -7.27 -10.54 5.16
CA SER A 193 -7.98 -9.59 4.28
C SER A 193 -8.04 -8.21 4.90
N ILE A 194 -8.14 -7.20 4.04
CA ILE A 194 -8.54 -5.86 4.48
C ILE A 194 -10.02 -5.92 4.89
N VAL A 195 -10.34 -5.28 6.00
CA VAL A 195 -11.71 -5.14 6.50
C VAL A 195 -12.00 -3.68 6.81
N SER A 196 -13.27 -3.31 6.73
CA SER A 196 -13.74 -1.97 7.06
C SER A 196 -14.97 -2.00 7.95
N TRP A 197 -15.06 -1.05 8.85
CA TRP A 197 -16.28 -0.71 9.57
C TRP A 197 -16.68 0.72 9.22
N MET A 198 -17.97 0.95 9.03
CA MET A 198 -18.56 2.27 8.88
C MET A 198 -19.71 2.42 9.86
N PHE A 199 -19.81 3.58 10.49
CA PHE A 199 -20.89 3.95 11.40
C PHE A 199 -21.42 5.31 11.00
N ASP A 200 -22.73 5.43 10.81
CA ASP A 200 -23.39 6.72 10.59
C ASP A 200 -23.89 7.33 11.91
N ALA A 201 -24.18 8.62 11.90
CA ALA A 201 -24.65 9.35 13.08
C ALA A 201 -26.04 8.93 13.57
N ALA A 202 -26.85 8.26 12.73
CA ALA A 202 -28.15 7.73 13.11
C ALA A 202 -28.03 6.41 13.89
N GLY A 203 -26.84 5.80 13.91
CA GLY A 203 -26.57 4.54 14.61
C GLY A 203 -26.54 3.32 13.70
N GLY A 204 -26.62 3.50 12.38
CA GLY A 204 -26.37 2.44 11.42
C GLY A 204 -24.92 1.99 11.43
N SER A 205 -24.69 0.73 11.09
CA SER A 205 -23.35 0.14 11.03
C SER A 205 -23.20 -0.76 9.82
N ASN A 206 -21.99 -0.83 9.29
CA ASN A 206 -21.67 -1.67 8.14
C ASN A 206 -20.25 -2.23 8.26
N PHE A 207 -20.12 -3.54 8.12
CA PHE A 207 -18.86 -4.26 8.02
C PHE A 207 -18.59 -4.63 6.55
N GLY A 208 -17.33 -4.61 6.13
CA GLY A 208 -16.93 -4.95 4.77
C GLY A 208 -15.65 -5.78 4.75
N ILE A 209 -15.62 -6.81 3.91
CA ILE A 209 -14.41 -7.59 3.61
C ILE A 209 -13.96 -7.24 2.20
N TRP A 210 -12.70 -6.86 2.06
CA TRP A 210 -12.12 -6.36 0.82
C TRP A 210 -11.29 -7.46 0.17
N THR A 211 -11.37 -7.55 -1.15
CA THR A 211 -10.60 -8.47 -1.98
C THR A 211 -9.97 -7.67 -3.13
N PRO A 212 -8.65 -7.77 -3.35
CA PRO A 212 -8.02 -7.11 -4.48
C PRO A 212 -8.55 -7.68 -5.80
N THR A 213 -8.63 -6.83 -6.81
CA THR A 213 -9.02 -7.16 -8.18
C THR A 213 -8.03 -6.51 -9.15
N GLU A 214 -8.05 -6.89 -10.43
CA GLU A 214 -7.11 -6.35 -11.43
C GLU A 214 -7.15 -4.81 -11.56
N ASP A 215 -8.31 -4.19 -11.30
CA ASP A 215 -8.57 -2.77 -11.49
C ASP A 215 -9.02 -2.04 -10.21
N GLY A 216 -8.75 -2.62 -9.03
CA GLY A 216 -9.07 -2.02 -7.74
C GLY A 216 -9.48 -3.05 -6.69
N TRP A 217 -10.61 -2.83 -6.03
CA TRP A 217 -11.05 -3.63 -4.88
C TRP A 217 -12.52 -4.01 -4.98
N GLN A 218 -12.83 -5.28 -4.68
CA GLN A 218 -14.20 -5.71 -4.41
C GLN A 218 -14.43 -5.74 -2.90
N ILE A 219 -15.60 -5.30 -2.45
CA ILE A 219 -15.99 -5.26 -1.05
C ILE A 219 -17.30 -6.01 -0.91
N ARG A 220 -17.35 -7.03 -0.07
CA ARG A 220 -18.62 -7.65 0.35
C ARG A 220 -18.98 -7.09 1.71
N SER A 221 -20.16 -6.49 1.80
CA SER A 221 -20.59 -5.78 2.99
C SER A 221 -21.89 -6.31 3.56
N GLU A 222 -21.98 -6.28 4.88
CA GLU A 222 -23.16 -6.54 5.66
C GLU A 222 -23.31 -5.49 6.75
N GLY A 223 -24.53 -5.16 7.13
CA GLY A 223 -24.78 -4.11 8.10
C GLY A 223 -26.23 -4.04 8.55
N THR A 224 -26.51 -2.99 9.32
CA THR A 224 -27.83 -2.72 9.86
C THR A 224 -28.08 -1.22 9.83
N THR A 225 -29.27 -0.79 9.42
CA THR A 225 -29.69 0.61 9.48
C THR A 225 -29.97 1.01 10.94
N ALA A 226 -30.17 2.31 11.19
CA ALA A 226 -30.55 2.80 12.52
C ALA A 226 -31.86 2.18 13.04
N ASP A 227 -32.76 1.80 12.13
CA ASP A 227 -34.06 1.20 12.45
C ASP A 227 -34.01 -0.33 12.61
N GLY A 228 -32.82 -0.94 12.49
CA GLY A 228 -32.63 -2.38 12.69
C GLY A 228 -32.79 -3.22 11.43
N GLU A 229 -33.00 -2.61 10.26
CA GLU A 229 -33.13 -3.33 9.00
C GLU A 229 -31.77 -3.89 8.56
N SER A 230 -31.74 -5.17 8.18
CA SER A 230 -30.53 -5.81 7.67
C SER A 230 -30.15 -5.25 6.30
N ARG A 231 -28.85 -5.13 6.04
CA ARG A 231 -28.31 -4.66 4.75
C ARG A 231 -27.18 -5.54 4.27
N THR A 232 -27.16 -5.89 2.99
CA THR A 232 -26.00 -6.49 2.33
C THR A 232 -25.76 -5.86 0.96
N ALA A 233 -24.52 -5.92 0.48
CA ALA A 233 -24.17 -5.50 -0.88
C ALA A 233 -22.83 -6.09 -1.33
N THR A 234 -22.65 -6.17 -2.65
CA THR A 234 -21.33 -6.27 -3.29
C THR A 234 -20.95 -4.88 -3.79
N GLN A 235 -19.69 -4.49 -3.59
CA GLN A 235 -19.20 -3.19 -4.01
C GLN A 235 -17.89 -3.36 -4.76
N LYS A 236 -17.60 -2.43 -5.67
CA LYS A 236 -16.34 -2.35 -6.40
C LYS A 236 -15.83 -0.92 -6.36
N LEU A 237 -14.61 -0.74 -5.88
CA LEU A 237 -13.88 0.52 -5.89
C LEU A 237 -12.75 0.42 -6.91
N SER A 238 -12.74 1.33 -7.89
CA SER A 238 -11.72 1.39 -8.95
C SER A 238 -11.30 2.83 -9.19
N THR A 239 -10.23 3.05 -9.94
CA THR A 239 -9.72 4.39 -10.27
C THR A 239 -10.00 4.76 -11.73
N ASP A 240 -10.23 6.04 -11.99
CA ASP A 240 -10.29 6.65 -13.33
C ASP A 240 -9.25 7.78 -13.37
N GLY A 241 -7.98 7.39 -13.40
CA GLY A 241 -6.86 8.30 -13.14
C GLY A 241 -6.65 8.59 -11.65
N LYS A 242 -5.71 9.51 -11.34
CA LYS A 242 -5.22 9.76 -9.98
C LYS A 242 -6.18 10.54 -9.06
N ASP A 243 -7.16 11.23 -9.65
CA ASP A 243 -8.06 12.16 -8.96
C ASP A 243 -9.53 11.74 -9.09
N THR A 244 -9.78 10.48 -9.45
CA THR A 244 -11.14 9.94 -9.49
C THR A 244 -11.19 8.49 -9.00
N LEU A 245 -12.15 8.24 -8.12
CA LEU A 245 -12.62 6.92 -7.77
C LEU A 245 -13.98 6.64 -8.41
N ILE A 246 -14.19 5.41 -8.84
CA ILE A 246 -15.47 4.89 -9.30
C ILE A 246 -15.90 3.82 -8.30
N TRP A 247 -16.99 4.09 -7.59
CA TRP A 247 -17.55 3.18 -6.59
C TRP A 247 -18.89 2.63 -7.07
N LYS A 248 -18.89 1.37 -7.50
CA LYS A 248 -20.08 0.65 -7.92
C LYS A 248 -20.61 -0.20 -6.78
N ILE A 249 -21.91 -0.19 -6.55
CA ILE A 249 -22.59 -0.97 -5.51
C ILE A 249 -23.71 -1.77 -6.19
N THR A 250 -23.64 -3.08 -6.08
CA THR A 250 -24.53 -4.06 -6.71
C THR A 250 -25.06 -5.05 -5.67
N ASP A 251 -26.01 -5.89 -6.08
CA ASP A 251 -26.58 -6.96 -5.25
C ASP A 251 -27.05 -6.44 -3.88
N LYS A 252 -27.59 -5.22 -3.88
CA LYS A 252 -28.03 -4.55 -2.65
C LYS A 252 -29.30 -5.21 -2.17
N VAL A 253 -29.30 -5.62 -0.91
CA VAL A 253 -30.49 -6.14 -0.23
C VAL A 253 -30.68 -5.37 1.07
N VAL A 254 -31.88 -4.84 1.30
CA VAL A 254 -32.30 -4.18 2.55
C VAL A 254 -33.56 -4.87 3.03
N ASP A 255 -33.55 -5.39 4.26
CA ASP A 255 -34.63 -6.18 4.87
C ASP A 255 -35.22 -7.28 3.96
N GLY A 256 -34.35 -7.92 3.15
CA GLY A 256 -34.74 -8.96 2.20
C GLY A 256 -35.23 -8.45 0.84
N GLU A 257 -35.42 -7.14 0.66
CA GLU A 257 -35.79 -6.52 -0.61
C GLU A 257 -34.57 -6.10 -1.42
N THR A 258 -34.59 -6.39 -2.73
CA THR A 258 -33.48 -6.03 -3.62
C THR A 258 -33.61 -4.59 -4.10
N GLU A 259 -32.50 -3.84 -4.00
CA GLU A 259 -32.41 -2.43 -4.37
C GLU A 259 -31.63 -2.23 -5.68
N PRO A 260 -31.94 -1.21 -6.50
CA PRO A 260 -31.27 -0.99 -7.79
C PRO A 260 -29.79 -0.64 -7.65
N ASP A 261 -28.92 -1.20 -8.50
CA ASP A 261 -27.49 -0.88 -8.54
C ASP A 261 -27.20 0.63 -8.54
N THR A 262 -26.08 1.02 -7.92
CA THR A 262 -25.64 2.41 -7.86
C THR A 262 -24.20 2.53 -8.31
N THR A 263 -23.84 3.61 -9.00
CA THR A 263 -22.45 3.94 -9.34
C THR A 263 -22.19 5.38 -8.96
N LEU A 264 -21.20 5.60 -8.12
CA LEU A 264 -20.73 6.90 -7.69
C LEU A 264 -19.43 7.21 -8.41
N ARG A 265 -19.35 8.42 -8.96
CA ARG A 265 -18.10 9.01 -9.43
C ARG A 265 -17.64 10.00 -8.38
N ILE A 266 -16.50 9.71 -7.78
CA ILE A 266 -15.95 10.45 -6.64
C ILE A 266 -14.70 11.16 -7.13
N VAL A 267 -14.63 12.47 -6.96
CA VAL A 267 -13.52 13.31 -7.43
C VAL A 267 -12.71 13.82 -6.26
N ARG A 268 -11.40 13.93 -6.43
CA ARG A 268 -10.54 14.55 -5.43
C ARG A 268 -10.96 16.01 -5.24
N GLN A 269 -11.08 16.45 -4.00
CA GLN A 269 -11.37 17.85 -3.70
C GLN A 269 -10.15 18.70 -4.08
N ALA A 270 -10.38 19.80 -4.80
CA ALA A 270 -9.31 20.74 -5.12
C ALA A 270 -8.80 21.38 -3.81
N PRO A 271 -7.49 21.61 -3.68
CA PRO A 271 -6.97 22.33 -2.52
C PRO A 271 -7.66 23.69 -2.43
N GLU A 272 -8.14 24.03 -1.24
CA GLU A 272 -8.78 25.32 -0.99
C GLU A 272 -7.79 26.42 -1.38
N ALA A 273 -8.22 27.35 -2.24
CA ALA A 273 -7.36 28.45 -2.64
C ALA A 273 -6.96 29.22 -1.38
N ALA A 274 -5.66 29.40 -1.15
CA ALA A 274 -5.19 30.22 -0.05
C ALA A 274 -5.85 31.60 -0.16
N ALA A 275 -6.54 32.03 0.89
CA ALA A 275 -7.07 33.38 0.96
C ALA A 275 -5.88 34.36 0.82
N GLU A 276 -5.93 35.23 -0.19
CA GLU A 276 -4.99 36.36 -0.36
C GLU A 276 -5.11 37.37 0.79
#